data_AF-A0A8S8YKF3-F1
#
_entry.id   AF-A0A8S8YKF3-F1
#
_cell.length_a   1.000
_cell.length_b   1.000
_cell.length_c   1.000
_cell.angle_alpha   90.00
_cell.angle_beta   90.00
_cell.angle_gamma   90.00
#
_symmetry.space_group_name_H-M   'P 1'
#
loop_
_entity.id
_entity.type
_entity.pdbx_description
1 polymer ?
#
loop_
_entity_poly.entity_id
_entity_poly.type
_entity_poly.pdbx_seq_one_letter_code
_entity_poly.pdbx_strand_id
1 'polypeptide(L)'
;MELKRRASRNHLEITLSGGETFDAATLGAMPGINASGQDTLLLGTSSGRVLGVDVDQDGSVEERMSMELAEPVRGLLLADCCAGGSNDYG
;
A
#
# COMPACT_ATOMS: atom_id res chain seq x y z
N MET A 1 30.69 -18.87 20.88
CA MET A 1 30.84 -17.90 19.77
C MET A 1 29.44 -17.59 19.26
N GLU A 2 28.86 -16.48 19.74
CA GLU A 2 27.46 -16.14 19.45
C GLU A 2 27.44 -15.15 18.29
N LEU A 3 26.94 -15.61 17.14
CA LEU A 3 26.79 -14.78 15.95
C LEU A 3 25.61 -13.82 16.19
N LYS A 4 25.88 -12.61 16.66
CA LYS A 4 24.89 -11.52 16.63
C LYS A 4 24.62 -11.17 15.16
N ARG A 5 23.64 -11.85 14.56
CA ARG A 5 23.06 -11.43 13.27
C ARG A 5 22.40 -10.08 13.51
N ARG A 6 23.05 -8.99 13.07
CA ARG A 6 22.37 -7.70 12.89
C ARG A 6 21.29 -7.95 11.83
N ALA A 7 20.03 -8.02 12.24
CA ALA A 7 18.93 -7.92 11.30
C ALA A 7 19.04 -6.54 10.62
N SER A 8 19.23 -6.51 9.31
CA SER A 8 19.02 -5.29 8.54
C SER A 8 17.54 -4.94 8.69
N ARG A 9 17.22 -3.83 9.35
CA ARG A 9 15.86 -3.30 9.31
C ARG A 9 15.62 -2.76 7.90
N ASN A 10 14.83 -3.48 7.12
CA ASN A 10 14.24 -2.93 5.90
C ASN A 10 13.31 -1.80 6.35
N HIS A 11 13.66 -0.57 6.00
CA HIS A 11 12.87 0.61 6.28
C HIS A 11 12.66 1.35 4.97
N LEU A 12 11.40 1.65 4.66
CA LEU A 12 11.04 2.53 3.57
C LEU A 12 10.95 3.96 4.12
N GLU A 13 11.69 4.88 3.50
CA GLU A 13 11.62 6.30 3.82
C GLU A 13 10.75 7.02 2.79
N ILE A 14 9.70 7.69 3.25
CA ILE A 14 8.82 8.49 2.41
C ILE A 14 8.94 9.94 2.85
N THR A 15 9.53 10.78 2.00
CA THR A 15 9.60 12.23 2.22
C THR A 15 8.39 12.92 1.60
N LEU A 16 7.76 13.81 2.36
CA LEU A 16 6.74 14.74 1.88
C LEU A 16 7.38 16.12 1.65
N SER A 17 6.83 16.89 0.70
CA SER A 17 7.41 18.19 0.33
C SER A 17 6.40 19.33 0.47
N GLY A 18 6.90 20.56 0.67
CA GLY A 18 6.06 21.76 0.53
C GLY A 18 4.85 21.88 1.47
N GLY A 19 4.85 21.21 2.62
CA GLY A 19 3.71 21.19 3.55
C GLY A 19 2.65 20.12 3.25
N GLU A 20 2.94 19.22 2.32
CA GLU A 20 2.13 18.03 2.03
C GLU A 20 1.91 17.17 3.28
N THR A 21 0.72 16.56 3.33
CA THR A 21 0.22 15.70 4.41
C THR A 21 -0.25 14.38 3.83
N PHE A 22 -0.28 13.33 4.65
CA PHE A 22 -1.05 12.13 4.33
C PHE A 22 -2.52 12.38 4.71
N ASP A 23 -3.39 12.33 3.71
CA ASP A 23 -4.82 12.62 3.87
C ASP A 23 -5.67 11.35 3.85
N ALA A 24 -5.14 10.25 3.29
CA ALA A 24 -5.82 8.97 3.21
C ALA A 24 -4.85 7.81 3.40
N ALA A 25 -5.33 6.72 4.02
CA ALA A 25 -4.63 5.46 4.09
C ALA A 25 -5.62 4.28 4.03
N THR A 26 -5.23 3.19 3.38
CA THR A 26 -5.96 1.91 3.44
C THR A 26 -4.99 0.75 3.36
N LEU A 27 -5.36 -0.40 3.93
CA LEU A 27 -4.55 -1.62 3.98
C LEU A 27 -5.43 -2.81 3.61
N GLY A 28 -4.89 -3.70 2.79
CA GLY A 28 -5.52 -4.99 2.51
C GLY A 28 -5.03 -5.60 1.20
N ALA A 29 -5.63 -6.73 0.86
CA ALA A 29 -5.34 -7.40 -0.40
C ALA A 29 -5.74 -6.52 -1.60
N MET A 30 -4.79 -6.28 -2.50
CA MET A 30 -5.02 -5.62 -3.77
C MET A 30 -5.12 -6.68 -4.89
N PRO A 31 -6.33 -7.02 -5.36
CA PRO A 31 -6.50 -8.08 -6.36
C PRO A 31 -5.88 -7.68 -7.70
N GLY A 32 -5.38 -8.66 -8.44
CA GLY A 32 -4.73 -8.44 -9.75
C GLY A 32 -3.30 -7.92 -9.68
N ILE A 33 -2.82 -7.54 -8.49
CA ILE A 33 -1.42 -7.12 -8.27
C ILE A 33 -0.70 -8.10 -7.34
N ASN A 34 -1.35 -8.56 -6.26
CA ASN A 34 -0.81 -9.59 -5.38
C ASN A 34 -1.53 -10.93 -5.62
N ALA A 35 -0.81 -11.90 -6.20
CA ALA A 35 -1.28 -13.28 -6.34
C ALA A 35 -1.07 -14.11 -5.05
N SER A 36 -0.33 -13.58 -4.07
CA SER A 36 0.19 -14.32 -2.92
C SER A 36 -0.14 -13.68 -1.57
N GLY A 37 -1.41 -13.35 -1.31
CA GLY A 37 -1.89 -13.08 0.06
C GLY A 37 -1.15 -12.00 0.86
N GLN A 38 -0.41 -11.12 0.19
CA GLN A 38 0.28 -9.97 0.78
C GLN A 38 -0.68 -8.79 0.81
N ASP A 39 -0.74 -8.11 1.95
CA ASP A 39 -1.48 -6.86 2.08
C ASP A 39 -0.65 -5.70 1.52
N THR A 40 -1.31 -4.79 0.82
CA THR A 40 -0.70 -3.55 0.35
C THR A 40 -1.21 -2.38 1.17
N LEU A 41 -0.30 -1.60 1.74
CA LEU A 41 -0.60 -0.29 2.33
C LEU A 41 -0.64 0.74 1.21
N LEU A 42 -1.78 1.41 1.06
CA LEU A 42 -1.92 2.57 0.20
C LEU A 42 -1.94 3.85 1.03
N LEU A 43 -1.17 4.84 0.61
CA LEU A 43 -1.07 6.16 1.22
C LEU A 43 -1.40 7.22 0.18
N GLY A 44 -2.30 8.14 0.51
CA GLY A 44 -2.70 9.25 -0.33
C GLY A 44 -2.34 10.58 0.31
N THR A 45 -1.85 11.53 -0.47
CA THR A 45 -1.39 12.82 0.04
C THR A 45 -2.27 13.99 -0.41
N SER A 46 -2.16 15.11 0.30
CA SER A 46 -2.82 16.37 -0.07
C SER A 46 -2.34 16.97 -1.38
N SER A 47 -1.21 16.50 -1.94
CA SER A 47 -0.72 16.93 -3.25
C SER A 47 -1.26 16.10 -4.43
N GLY A 48 -1.99 15.02 -4.14
CA GLY A 48 -2.47 14.07 -5.15
C GLY A 48 -1.57 12.85 -5.35
N ARG A 49 -0.48 12.71 -4.59
CA ARG A 49 0.37 11.51 -4.66
C ARG A 49 -0.32 10.33 -3.99
N VAL A 50 -0.34 9.17 -4.65
CA VAL A 50 -0.72 7.87 -4.07
C VAL A 50 0.48 6.94 -4.13
N LEU A 51 0.89 6.42 -2.98
CA LEU A 51 1.93 5.40 -2.86
C LEU A 51 1.31 4.08 -2.45
N GLY A 52 1.80 2.99 -3.00
CA GLY A 52 1.49 1.62 -2.58
C GLY A 52 2.74 0.90 -2.13
N VAL A 53 2.66 0.27 -0.97
CA VAL A 53 3.75 -0.45 -0.33
C VAL A 53 3.26 -1.85 0.03
N ASP A 54 3.94 -2.88 -0.43
CA ASP A 54 3.63 -4.25 -0.02
C ASP A 54 4.22 -4.51 1.37
N VAL A 55 3.44 -5.18 2.22
CA VAL A 55 3.83 -5.56 3.57
C VAL A 55 3.89 -7.08 3.64
N ASP A 56 5.10 -7.61 3.80
CA ASP A 56 5.35 -9.03 3.87
C ASP A 56 5.11 -9.60 5.28
N GLN A 57 4.89 -10.91 5.35
CA GLN A 57 4.67 -11.63 6.60
C GLN A 57 5.89 -11.60 7.54
N ASP A 58 7.09 -11.39 7.02
CA ASP A 58 8.32 -11.25 7.79
C ASP A 58 8.56 -9.79 8.26
N GLY A 59 7.63 -8.88 7.96
CA GLY A 59 7.70 -7.46 8.31
C GLY A 59 8.56 -6.62 7.36
N SER A 60 9.01 -7.22 6.25
CA SER A 60 9.59 -6.50 5.12
C SER A 60 8.55 -5.58 4.47
N VAL A 61 9.01 -4.44 3.96
CA VAL A 61 8.20 -3.48 3.22
C VAL A 61 8.89 -3.12 1.92
N GLU A 62 8.15 -3.15 0.82
CA GLU A 62 8.67 -2.84 -0.52
C GLU A 62 7.76 -1.85 -1.25
N GLU A 63 8.35 -0.81 -1.84
CA GLU A 63 7.58 0.12 -2.67
C GLU A 63 7.08 -0.61 -3.92
N ARG A 64 5.76 -0.59 -4.10
CA ARG A 64 5.10 -1.34 -5.17
C ARG A 64 4.60 -0.44 -6.28
N MET A 65 4.07 0.73 -5.92
CA MET A 65 3.58 1.71 -6.87
C MET A 65 3.66 3.14 -6.35
N SER A 66 3.74 4.08 -7.28
CA SER A 66 3.59 5.51 -7.04
C SER A 66 2.84 6.09 -8.22
N MET A 67 1.79 6.87 -7.95
CA MET A 67 1.03 7.60 -8.96
C MET A 67 0.75 9.03 -8.48
N GLU A 68 0.57 9.94 -9.42
CA GLU A 68 0.18 11.32 -9.14
C GLU A 68 -1.17 11.61 -9.79
N LEU A 69 -2.10 12.10 -8.97
CA LEU A 69 -3.39 12.62 -9.39
C LEU A 69 -3.31 14.14 -9.51
N ALA A 70 -4.16 14.72 -10.34
CA ALA A 70 -4.23 16.18 -10.50
C ALA A 70 -4.79 16.91 -9.25
N GLU A 71 -5.49 16.16 -8.38
CA GLU A 71 -6.22 16.70 -7.23
C GLU A 71 -5.84 15.95 -5.94
N PRO A 72 -6.02 16.58 -4.76
CA PRO A 72 -5.72 15.96 -3.46
C PRO A 72 -6.45 14.62 -3.26
N VAL A 73 -5.77 13.65 -2.64
CA VAL A 73 -6.39 12.37 -2.31
C VAL A 73 -7.26 12.53 -1.08
N ARG A 74 -8.57 12.34 -1.22
CA ARG A 74 -9.55 12.48 -0.12
C ARG A 74 -9.99 11.15 0.49
N GLY A 75 -9.66 10.05 -0.16
CA GLY A 75 -10.01 8.70 0.25
C GLY A 75 -9.39 7.68 -0.68
N LEU A 76 -9.08 6.51 -0.14
CA LEU A 76 -8.55 5.37 -0.88
C LEU A 76 -9.40 4.15 -0.56
N LEU A 77 -9.78 3.42 -1.60
CA LEU A 77 -10.57 2.20 -1.47
C LEU A 77 -9.86 1.11 -2.27
N LEU A 78 -9.63 -0.02 -1.59
CA LEU A 78 -9.23 -1.25 -2.27
C LEU A 78 -10.50 -1.87 -2.83
N ALA A 79 -10.68 -1.75 -4.15
CA ALA A 79 -11.77 -2.44 -4.81
C ALA A 79 -11.40 -3.91 -4.95
N ASP A 80 -12.24 -4.79 -4.39
CA ASP A 80 -12.17 -6.20 -4.73
C ASP A 80 -12.69 -6.35 -6.17
N CYS A 81 -11.80 -6.26 -7.16
CA CYS A 81 -12.18 -6.31 -8.57
C CYS A 81 -12.56 -7.73 -9.03
N CYS A 82 -12.61 -8.71 -8.14
CA CYS A 82 -12.88 -10.11 -8.47
C CYS A 82 -13.82 -10.83 -7.48
N ALA A 83 -14.33 -10.18 -6.44
CA ALA A 83 -15.55 -10.62 -5.76
C ALA A 83 -16.76 -10.43 -6.70
N GLY A 84 -16.78 -11.19 -7.79
CA GLY A 84 -18.00 -11.54 -8.49
C GLY A 84 -18.90 -12.28 -7.51
N GLY A 85 -19.63 -11.53 -6.67
CA GLY A 85 -20.87 -12.01 -6.13
C GLY A 85 -21.78 -12.22 -7.33
N SER A 86 -21.75 -13.42 -7.90
CA SER A 86 -22.86 -13.88 -8.72
C SER A 86 -24.08 -13.78 -7.82
N ASN A 87 -24.86 -12.76 -8.06
CA ASN A 87 -26.28 -12.75 -7.81
C ASN A 87 -26.91 -13.87 -8.64
N ASP A 88 -26.65 -15.12 -8.22
CA ASP A 88 -27.34 -16.32 -8.67
C ASP A 88 -28.70 -16.34 -7.95
N TYR A 89 -29.56 -15.40 -8.35
CA TYR A 89 -31.00 -15.53 -8.17
C TYR A 89 -31.54 -16.20 -9.44
N GLY A 90 -31.41 -17.54 -9.46
CA GLY A 90 -32.02 -18.43 -10.44
C GLY A 90 -32.90 -19.45 -9.73
#